data_AF-A0A527XHI9-F1
#
_entry.id   AF-A0A527XHI9-F1
#
_cell.length_a   1.000
_cell.length_b   1.000
_cell.length_c   1.000
_cell.angle_alpha   90.00
_cell.angle_beta   90.00
_cell.angle_gamma   90.00
#
_symmetry.space_group_name_H-M   'P 1'
#
loop_
_entity.id
_entity.type
_entity.pdbx_description
1 polymer ?
#
loop_
_entity_poly.entity_id
_entity_poly.type
_entity_poly.pdbx_seq_one_letter_code
_entity_poly.pdbx_strand_id
1 'polypeptide(L)' 'RNTAEVTLFLDNSDRTAPAAFNDADELQVSRRIEREAGSLYRINGKEARAKDVQLLFADQSTGARSPSMVGQGRIGEL' A
#
# COMPACT_ATOMS: atom_id res chain seq x y z
N ARG A 1 -6.29 -20.55 -12.98
CA ARG A 1 -5.53 -19.90 -11.88
C ARG A 1 -6.04 -18.47 -11.82
N ASN A 2 -6.93 -18.15 -10.87
CA ASN A 2 -7.76 -16.93 -10.93
C ASN A 2 -7.35 -15.91 -9.85
N THR A 3 -6.06 -15.87 -9.53
CA THR A 3 -5.50 -15.06 -8.46
C THR A 3 -4.32 -14.25 -8.95
N ALA A 4 -4.15 -13.04 -8.41
CA ALA A 4 -2.95 -12.23 -8.56
C ALA A 4 -2.54 -11.66 -7.20
N GLU A 5 -1.24 -11.48 -6.97
CA GLU A 5 -0.71 -10.93 -5.73
C GLU A 5 0.42 -9.96 -6.05
N VAL A 6 0.42 -8.83 -5.35
CA VAL A 6 1.48 -7.82 -5.41
C VAL A 6 1.92 -7.53 -3.99
N THR A 7 3.23 -7.47 -3.78
CA THR A 7 3.85 -7.12 -2.50
C THR A 7 4.81 -5.96 -2.72
N LEU A 8 4.70 -4.95 -1.87
CA LEU A 8 5.60 -3.82 -1.77
C LEU A 8 6.44 -3.96 -0.51
N PHE A 9 7.70 -3.58 -0.62
CA PHE A 9 8.63 -3.45 0.49
C PHE A 9 9.00 -1.97 0.59
N LEU A 10 8.83 -1.40 1.78
CA LEU A 10 8.98 0.02 2.05
C LEU A 10 9.99 0.18 3.17
N ASP A 11 10.96 1.06 2.97
CA ASP A 11 11.81 1.51 4.06
C ASP A 11 10.97 2.30 5.09
N ASN A 12 11.17 1.99 6.36
CA ASN A 12 10.55 2.66 7.50
C ASN A 12 11.60 2.96 8.60
N SER A 13 12.87 3.17 8.22
CA SER A 13 13.93 3.48 9.20
C SER A 13 13.65 4.76 9.98
N ASP A 14 12.99 5.72 9.33
CA ASP A 14 12.62 7.02 9.91
C ASP A 14 11.37 6.96 10.79
N ARG A 15 10.75 5.79 10.91
CA ARG A 15 9.59 5.52 11.77
C ARG A 15 8.44 6.49 11.54
N THR A 16 8.08 6.70 10.29
CA THR A 16 6.99 7.61 9.89
C THR A 16 5.66 6.91 9.65
N ALA A 17 5.61 5.59 9.76
CA ALA A 17 4.37 4.83 9.66
C ALA A 17 3.42 5.04 10.87
N PRO A 18 2.11 4.79 10.72
CA PRO A 18 1.16 4.81 11.82
C PRO A 18 1.60 3.89 12.96
N ALA A 19 1.37 4.31 14.21
CA ALA A 19 1.87 3.63 15.41
C ALA A 19 1.57 2.12 15.46
N ALA A 20 0.43 1.69 14.91
CA ALA A 20 0.05 0.28 14.87
C ALA A 20 0.96 -0.62 14.01
N PHE A 21 1.77 -0.03 13.12
CA PHE A 21 2.61 -0.74 12.14
C PHE A 21 4.09 -0.30 12.21
N ASN A 22 4.44 0.57 13.16
CA ASN A 22 5.72 1.28 13.16
C ASN A 22 6.82 0.58 13.99
N ASP A 23 6.70 -0.74 14.16
CA ASP A 23 7.58 -1.56 15.00
C ASP A 23 8.76 -2.17 14.24
N ALA A 24 8.75 -2.14 12.90
CA ALA A 24 9.84 -2.63 12.04
C ALA A 24 10.50 -1.52 11.20
N ASP A 25 11.78 -1.72 10.85
CA ASP A 25 12.52 -0.85 9.93
C ASP A 25 12.10 -1.01 8.46
N GLU A 26 11.41 -2.11 8.13
CA GLU A 26 10.84 -2.37 6.80
C GLU A 26 9.37 -2.73 6.95
N LEU A 27 8.54 -2.22 6.04
CA LEU A 27 7.14 -2.61 5.93
C LEU A 27 6.91 -3.42 4.67
N GLN A 28 6.26 -4.57 4.84
CA GLN A 28 5.77 -5.39 3.76
C GLN A 28 4.26 -5.20 3.62
N VAL A 29 3.80 -4.65 2.51
CA VAL A 29 2.37 -4.48 2.20
C VAL A 29 2.02 -5.35 1.02
N SER A 30 1.06 -6.26 1.18
CA SER A 30 0.59 -7.12 0.10
C SER A 30 -0.90 -6.98 -0.16
N ARG A 31 -1.27 -7.11 -1.44
CA ARG A 31 -2.65 -7.24 -1.88
C ARG A 31 -2.76 -8.47 -2.79
N ARG A 32 -3.54 -9.44 -2.37
CA ARG A 32 -3.96 -10.57 -3.19
C ARG A 32 -5.39 -10.37 -3.64
N ILE A 33 -5.67 -10.62 -4.91
CA ILE A 33 -7.01 -10.63 -5.48
C ILE A 33 -7.33 -12.02 -5.99
N GLU A 34 -8.56 -12.45 -5.78
CA GLU A 34 -9.13 -13.67 -6.32
C GLU A 34 -10.47 -13.35 -6.99
N ARG A 35 -10.69 -13.93 -8.16
CA ARG A 35 -11.95 -13.74 -8.90
C ARG A 35 -13.12 -14.13 -8.00
N GLU A 36 -14.13 -13.26 -7.90
CA GLU A 36 -15.36 -13.43 -7.11
C GLU A 36 -15.19 -13.45 -5.58
N ALA A 37 -13.97 -13.57 -5.05
CA ALA A 37 -13.69 -13.50 -3.61
C ALA A 37 -13.19 -12.11 -3.13
N GLY A 38 -12.82 -11.23 -4.07
CA GLY A 38 -12.39 -9.87 -3.75
C GLY A 38 -10.90 -9.76 -3.43
N SER A 39 -10.53 -8.78 -2.61
CA SER A 39 -9.13 -8.48 -2.26
C SER A 39 -8.83 -8.76 -0.79
N LEU A 40 -7.72 -9.44 -0.56
CA LEU A 40 -7.12 -9.65 0.76
C LEU A 40 -5.89 -8.75 0.89
N TYR A 41 -5.77 -8.05 2.00
CA TYR A 41 -4.67 -7.15 2.29
C TYR A 41 -3.90 -7.63 3.51
N ARG A 42 -2.56 -7.51 3.46
CA ARG A 42 -1.71 -7.77 4.62
C ARG A 42 -0.65 -6.69 4.79
N ILE A 43 -0.32 -6.40 6.05
CA ILE A 43 0.82 -5.57 6.46
C ILE A 43 1.68 -6.42 7.39
N ASN A 44 2.96 -6.61 7.06
CA ASN A 44 3.90 -7.48 7.79
C ASN A 44 3.32 -8.88 8.07
N GLY A 45 2.70 -9.47 7.05
CA GLY A 45 2.08 -10.80 7.11
C GLY A 45 0.73 -10.88 7.87
N LYS A 46 0.31 -9.82 8.57
CA LYS A 46 -0.98 -9.78 9.29
C LYS A 46 -2.08 -9.23 8.39
N GLU A 47 -3.29 -9.80 8.45
CA GLU A 47 -4.44 -9.27 7.70
C GLU A 47 -4.78 -7.85 8.15
N ALA A 48 -5.07 -7.00 7.17
CA ALA A 48 -5.40 -5.60 7.37
C ALA A 48 -6.63 -5.24 6.53
N ARG A 49 -7.32 -4.14 6.88
CA ARG A 49 -8.42 -3.64 6.05
C ARG A 49 -7.84 -2.80 4.93
N ALA A 50 -8.56 -2.75 3.80
CA ALA A 50 -8.21 -1.86 2.70
C ALA A 50 -8.03 -0.39 3.15
N LYS A 51 -8.85 0.05 4.11
CA LYS A 51 -8.74 1.39 4.72
C LYS A 51 -7.43 1.62 5.47
N ASP A 52 -6.92 0.61 6.17
CA ASP A 52 -5.67 0.73 6.93
C ASP A 52 -4.48 0.88 5.97
N VAL A 53 -4.48 0.12 4.88
CA VAL A 53 -3.50 0.26 3.79
C VAL A 53 -3.62 1.63 3.11
N GLN A 54 -4.83 2.12 2.87
CA GLN A 54 -5.03 3.46 2.30
C GLN A 54 -4.48 4.56 3.21
N LEU A 55 -4.72 4.47 4.52
CA LEU A 55 -4.24 5.46 5.49
C LEU A 55 -2.71 5.48 5.56
N LEU A 56 -2.08 4.29 5.57
CA LEU A 56 -0.62 4.14 5.54
C LEU A 56 0.02 4.94 4.39
N PHE A 57 -0.57 4.93 3.20
CA PHE A 57 -0.06 5.67 2.04
C PHE A 57 -0.60 7.11 1.90
N ALA A 58 -1.67 7.47 2.63
CA ALA A 58 -2.21 8.82 2.64
C ALA A 58 -1.26 9.78 3.37
N ASP A 59 -0.78 9.38 4.55
CA ASP A 59 0.12 10.19 5.37
C ASP A 59 1.49 10.36 4.72
N GLN A 60 1.92 9.37 3.93
CA GLN A 60 3.16 9.40 3.16
C GLN A 60 3.04 10.17 1.84
N SER A 61 1.87 10.73 1.52
CA SER A 61 1.59 11.36 0.22
C SER A 61 1.93 10.45 -0.97
N THR A 62 1.82 9.12 -0.85
CA THR A 62 2.19 8.12 -1.88
C THR A 62 1.01 7.25 -2.35
N GLY A 63 -0.22 7.57 -1.93
CA GLY A 63 -1.45 6.86 -2.33
C GLY A 63 -1.85 7.05 -3.81
N ALA A 64 -2.96 6.45 -4.25
CA ALA A 64 -3.41 6.50 -5.65
C ALA A 64 -3.75 7.91 -6.21
N ARG A 65 -3.82 8.92 -5.34
CA ARG A 65 -3.99 10.34 -5.71
C ARG A 65 -2.72 11.17 -5.46
N SER A 66 -1.63 10.50 -5.12
CA SER A 66 -0.34 11.12 -4.88
C SER A 66 0.21 11.74 -6.17
N PRO A 67 0.87 12.91 -6.07
CA PRO A 67 1.65 13.46 -7.18
C PRO A 67 2.79 12.52 -7.62
N SER A 68 3.18 11.54 -6.80
CA SER A 68 4.17 10.50 -7.11
C SER A 68 3.69 9.50 -8.18
N MET A 69 2.38 9.46 -8.49
CA MET A 69 1.81 8.56 -9.49
C MET A 69 1.41 9.32 -10.76
N VAL A 70 2.34 9.40 -11.71
CA VAL A 70 2.10 9.98 -13.03
C VAL A 70 1.54 8.91 -13.97
N GLY A 71 0.22 8.95 -14.19
CA GLY A 71 -0.42 8.13 -15.22
C GLY A 71 -0.11 8.67 -16.62
N GLN A 72 -0.06 7.78 -17.62
CA GLN A 72 0.04 8.20 -19.02
C GLN A 72 -1.13 9.16 -19.35
N GLY A 73 -0.81 10.36 -19.86
CA GLY A 73 -1.78 11.42 -20.17
C GLY A 73 -1.91 12.56 -19.15
N ARG A 74 -1.27 12.47 -17.96
CA ARG A 74 -1.30 13.52 -16.93
C ARG A 74 -0.18 14.57 -16.99
N ILE A 75 0.59 14.61 -18.09
CA ILE A 75 1.78 15.47 -18.20
C ILE A 75 1.44 16.98 -18.34
N GLY A 76 0.16 17.35 -18.50
CA GLY A 76 -0.28 18.74 -18.71
C GLY A 76 -0.96 19.44 -17.53
N GLU A 77 -1.05 18.82 -16.34
CA GLU A 77 -1.72 19.40 -15.16
C GLU A 77 -0.77 20.02 -14.11
N LEU A 78 0.53 20.16 -14.42
CA LEU A 78 1.51 20.83 -13.55
C LEU A 78 1.54 22.35 -13.78
#